data_AF-A0A527FU75-F1
#
_entry.id   AF-A0A527FU75-F1
#
_cell.length_a   1.000
_cell.length_b   1.000
_cell.length_c   1.000
_cell.angle_alpha   90.00
_cell.angle_beta   90.00
_cell.angle_gamma   90.00
#
_symmetry.space_group_name_H-M   'P 1'
#
loop_
_entity.id
_entity.type
_entity.pdbx_description
1 polymer ?
#
loop_
_entity_poly.entity_id
_entity_poly.type
_entity_poly.pdbx_seq_one_letter_code
_entity_poly.pdbx_strand_id
1 'polypeptide(L)'
;SKPVPITEAEAQRILNQVQEGVERPKPSVTFEIGEAIRVSDGPFASFNGFVQEVDEERARLKVEVSIFGRAVPVDLEFGQVEKG
;
A
#
# COMPACT_ATOMS: atom_id res chain seq x y z
N SER A 1 -3.90 -39.78 -23.51
CA SER A 1 -3.57 -38.48 -24.12
C SER A 1 -2.21 -38.04 -23.61
N LYS A 2 -1.21 -37.90 -24.49
CA LYS A 2 0.16 -37.51 -24.11
C LYS A 2 0.22 -35.98 -23.97
N PRO A 3 0.79 -35.42 -22.89
CA PRO A 3 0.92 -33.97 -22.76
C PRO A 3 1.86 -33.45 -23.84
N VAL A 4 1.49 -32.32 -24.45
CA VAL A 4 2.37 -31.58 -25.37
C VAL A 4 3.51 -30.97 -24.55
N PRO A 5 4.78 -31.21 -24.94
CA PRO A 5 5.91 -30.58 -24.27
C PRO A 5 5.90 -29.08 -24.57
N ILE A 6 5.91 -28.28 -23.51
CA ILE A 6 6.13 -26.83 -23.62
C ILE A 6 7.49 -26.58 -24.26
N THR A 7 7.56 -25.58 -25.13
CA THR A 7 8.83 -25.17 -25.73
C THR A 7 9.73 -24.51 -24.68
N GLU A 8 11.04 -24.56 -24.87
CA GLU A 8 12.00 -23.95 -23.92
C GLU A 8 11.75 -22.44 -23.75
N ALA A 9 11.25 -21.76 -24.79
CA ALA A 9 10.81 -20.38 -24.74
C ALA A 9 9.55 -20.15 -23.89
N GLU A 10 8.59 -21.10 -23.90
CA GLU A 10 7.42 -21.06 -23.02
C GLU A 10 7.80 -21.37 -21.57
N ALA A 11 8.73 -22.30 -21.36
CA ALA A 11 9.27 -22.61 -20.03
C ALA A 11 10.00 -21.39 -19.43
N GLN A 12 10.82 -20.68 -20.23
CA GLN A 12 11.50 -19.46 -19.80
C GLN A 12 10.55 -18.30 -19.53
N ARG A 13 9.48 -18.12 -20.33
CA ARG A 13 8.44 -17.12 -20.04
C ARG A 13 7.74 -17.38 -18.72
N ILE A 14 7.40 -18.64 -18.44
CA ILE A 14 6.80 -19.03 -17.15
C ILE A 14 7.79 -18.79 -16.01
N LEU A 15 9.06 -19.19 -16.14
CA LEU A 15 10.10 -18.99 -15.12
C LEU A 15 10.40 -17.51 -14.84
N ASN A 16 10.39 -16.65 -15.86
CA ASN A 16 10.56 -15.20 -15.70
C ASN A 16 9.32 -14.58 -15.04
N GLN A 17 8.12 -15.05 -15.37
CA GLN A 17 6.88 -14.60 -14.73
C GLN A 17 6.79 -15.01 -13.25
N VAL A 18 7.47 -16.09 -12.82
CA VAL A 18 7.59 -16.44 -11.40
C VAL A 18 8.63 -15.57 -10.68
N GLN A 19 9.71 -15.15 -11.36
CA GLN A 19 10.70 -14.21 -10.81
C GLN A 19 10.15 -12.78 -10.68
N GLU A 20 9.30 -12.32 -11.60
CA GLU A 20 8.59 -11.04 -11.50
C GLU A 20 7.30 -11.14 -10.65
N GLY A 21 6.85 -12.36 -10.33
CA GLY A 21 5.56 -12.63 -9.66
C GLY A 21 5.59 -12.67 -8.13
N VAL A 22 6.73 -12.40 -7.48
CA VAL A 22 6.85 -12.36 -6.01
C VAL A 22 7.59 -11.09 -5.54
N GLU A 23 7.58 -10.04 -6.33
CA GLU A 23 7.54 -8.72 -5.73
C GLU A 23 6.06 -8.33 -5.74
N ARG A 24 5.31 -8.75 -4.71
CA ARG A 24 4.30 -7.81 -4.21
C ARG A 24 5.12 -6.55 -4.03
N PRO A 25 4.91 -5.47 -4.81
CA PRO A 25 5.71 -4.28 -4.59
C PRO A 25 5.52 -4.01 -3.10
N LYS A 26 6.58 -4.20 -2.30
CA LYS A 26 6.58 -3.63 -0.95
C LYS A 26 6.10 -2.23 -1.23
N PRO A 27 4.95 -1.78 -0.68
CA PRO A 27 4.46 -0.46 -1.01
C PRO A 27 5.67 0.45 -0.88
N SER A 28 6.18 0.98 -2.00
CA SER A 28 7.46 1.70 -2.03
C SER A 28 7.39 2.98 -1.21
N VAL A 29 6.19 3.25 -0.71
CA VAL A 29 5.73 4.30 0.15
C VAL A 29 5.88 3.81 1.60
N THR A 30 6.98 4.18 2.22
CA THR A 30 7.13 4.22 3.68
C THR A 30 6.54 5.52 4.20
N PHE A 31 6.06 5.53 5.44
CA PHE A 31 5.54 6.73 6.09
C PHE A 31 6.32 7.01 7.37
N GLU A 32 6.53 8.28 7.69
CA GLU A 32 7.17 8.70 8.93
C GLU A 32 6.19 9.39 9.87
N ILE A 33 6.42 9.30 11.18
CA ILE A 33 5.64 10.04 12.17
C ILE A 33 5.84 11.54 11.95
N GLY A 34 4.75 12.30 11.93
CA GLY A 34 4.70 13.72 11.61
C GLY A 34 4.57 14.02 10.12
N GLU A 35 4.60 13.01 9.25
CA GLU A 35 4.43 13.20 7.81
C GLU A 35 3.00 13.65 7.48
N ALA A 36 2.90 14.65 6.61
CA ALA A 36 1.62 15.12 6.09
C ALA A 36 1.10 14.13 5.05
N ILE A 37 -0.14 13.68 5.23
CA ILE A 37 -0.79 12.77 4.29
C ILE A 37 -2.17 13.29 3.93
N ARG A 38 -2.66 12.81 2.79
CA ARG A 38 -4.03 12.98 2.34
C ARG A 38 -4.72 11.63 2.32
N VAL A 39 -5.92 11.55 2.88
CA VAL A 39 -6.72 10.32 2.82
C VAL A 39 -7.33 10.21 1.42
N SER A 40 -7.08 9.10 0.73
CA SER A 40 -7.52 8.86 -0.65
C SER A 40 -8.82 8.04 -0.73
N ASP A 41 -9.18 7.31 0.32
CA ASP A 41 -10.34 6.41 0.34
C ASP A 41 -11.14 6.44 1.66
N GLY A 42 -12.37 5.95 1.62
CA GLY A 42 -13.25 5.80 2.77
C GLY A 42 -14.00 7.09 3.16
N PRO A 43 -14.66 7.10 4.33
CA PRO A 43 -15.50 8.23 4.78
C PRO A 43 -14.70 9.50 5.10
N PHE A 44 -13.38 9.38 5.20
CA PHE A 44 -12.45 10.47 5.45
C PHE A 44 -11.67 10.89 4.19
N ALA A 45 -12.03 10.39 3.01
CA ALA A 45 -11.39 10.77 1.76
C ALA A 45 -11.39 12.29 1.57
N SER A 46 -10.33 12.80 0.96
CA SER A 46 -10.06 14.24 0.74
C SER A 46 -9.69 15.06 1.98
N PHE A 47 -9.71 14.50 3.20
CA PHE A 47 -9.15 15.18 4.35
C PHE A 47 -7.62 15.00 4.43
N ASN A 48 -6.96 16.00 5.00
CA ASN A 48 -5.54 15.96 5.28
C ASN A 48 -5.30 15.67 6.75
N GLY A 49 -4.17 15.08 7.05
CA GLY A 49 -3.77 14.77 8.42
C GLY A 49 -2.27 14.54 8.55
N PHE A 50 -1.87 14.19 9.76
CA PHE A 50 -0.49 13.84 10.08
C PHE A 50 -0.41 12.43 10.64
N VAL A 51 0.61 11.69 10.22
CA VAL A 51 0.88 10.36 10.76
C VAL A 51 1.33 10.49 12.22
N GLN A 52 0.66 9.80 13.12
CA GLN A 52 1.01 9.77 14.55
C GLN A 52 1.75 8.48 14.91
N GLU A 53 1.43 7.38 14.25
CA GLU A 53 2.03 6.07 14.48
C GLU A 53 2.04 5.25 13.20
N VAL A 54 3.06 4.41 13.05
CA VAL A 54 3.26 3.52 11.90
C VAL A 54 3.39 2.09 12.41
N ASP A 55 2.43 1.23 12.05
CA ASP A 55 2.49 -0.21 12.28
C ASP A 55 2.85 -0.88 10.95
N GLU A 56 4.14 -1.04 10.69
CA GLU A 56 4.66 -1.67 9.47
C GLU A 56 4.33 -3.16 9.39
N GLU A 57 4.24 -3.84 10.53
CA GLU A 57 3.91 -5.28 10.59
C GLU A 57 2.49 -5.53 10.08
N ARG A 58 1.56 -4.62 10.41
CA ARG A 58 0.16 -4.71 10.00
C ARG A 58 -0.20 -3.85 8.78
N ALA A 59 0.75 -3.08 8.25
CA ALA A 59 0.53 -2.08 7.20
C ALA A 59 -0.60 -1.08 7.54
N ARG A 60 -0.60 -0.60 8.80
CA ARG A 60 -1.59 0.36 9.33
C ARG A 60 -0.92 1.63 9.81
N LEU A 61 -1.63 2.75 9.66
CA LEU A 61 -1.23 4.06 10.14
C LEU A 61 -2.29 4.60 11.09
N LYS A 62 -1.83 5.15 12.20
CA LYS A 62 -2.66 6.02 13.01
C LYS A 62 -2.43 7.44 12.56
N VAL A 63 -3.48 8.11 12.10
CA VAL A 63 -3.41 9.45 11.53
C VAL A 63 -4.30 10.38 12.34
N GLU A 64 -3.83 11.60 12.58
CA GLU A 64 -4.67 12.68 13.08
C GLU A 64 -5.22 13.48 11.90
N VAL A 65 -6.51 13.33 11.62
CA VAL A 65 -7.19 14.03 10.53
C VAL A 65 -7.85 15.30 11.07
N SER A 66 -7.66 16.42 10.38
CA SER A 66 -8.28 17.69 10.76
C SER A 66 -9.65 17.85 10.09
N ILE A 67 -10.72 17.70 10.87
CA ILE A 67 -12.11 17.81 10.41
C ILE A 67 -12.79 18.94 11.18
N PHE A 68 -13.25 19.99 10.47
CA PHE A 68 -13.89 21.17 11.07
C PHE A 68 -13.08 21.85 12.19
N GLY A 69 -11.75 21.85 12.05
CA GLY A 69 -10.84 22.42 13.06
C GLY A 69 -10.66 21.55 14.31
N ARG A 70 -11.13 20.30 14.28
CA ARG A 70 -10.88 19.30 15.33
C ARG A 70 -9.95 18.20 14.81
N ALA A 71 -8.95 17.89 15.62
CA ALA A 71 -8.11 16.72 15.45
C ALA A 71 -8.91 15.46 15.83
N VAL A 72 -9.06 14.54 14.87
CA VAL A 72 -9.70 13.24 15.07
C VAL A 72 -8.70 12.15 14.73
N PRO A 73 -8.32 11.28 15.69
CA PRO A 73 -7.46 10.14 15.39
C PRO A 73 -8.24 9.06 14.65
N VAL A 74 -7.67 8.54 13.56
CA VAL A 74 -8.25 7.47 12.74
C VAL A 74 -7.16 6.45 12.37
N ASP A 75 -7.56 5.17 12.25
CA ASP A 75 -6.67 4.10 11.80
C ASP A 75 -6.94 3.76 10.33
N LEU A 76 -5.92 3.89 9.49
CA LEU A 76 -6.00 3.70 8.04
C LEU A 76 -4.98 2.66 7.57
N GLU A 77 -5.23 2.07 6.40
CA GLU A 77 -4.24 1.25 5.70
C GLU A 77 -3.33 2.11 4.82
N PHE A 78 -2.13 1.61 4.51
CA PHE A 78 -1.17 2.33 3.67
C PHE A 78 -1.75 2.68 2.28
N GLY A 79 -2.68 1.86 1.76
CA GLY A 79 -3.35 2.09 0.48
C GLY A 79 -4.48 3.13 0.52
N GLN A 80 -4.92 3.55 1.70
CA GLN A 80 -5.99 4.55 1.87
C GLN A 80 -5.47 5.97 2.07
N VAL A 81 -4.14 6.14 2.00
CA VAL A 81 -3.47 7.42 2.15
C VAL A 81 -2.51 7.67 1.00
N GLU A 82 -2.32 8.93 0.67
CA GLU A 82 -1.34 9.44 -0.28
C GLU A 82 -0.42 10.42 0.45
N LYS A 83 0.87 10.40 0.10
CA LYS A 83 1.82 11.41 0.59
C LYS A 83 1.40 12.79 0.08
N GLY A 84 1.32 13.76 0.99
CA GLY A 84 0.95 15.15 0.70
C GLY A 84 2.03 15.94 -0.02
#